data_AF-A0A1N6QXT8-F1
#
_entry.id   AF-A0A1N6QXT8-F1
#
_cell.length_a   1.000
_cell.length_b   1.000
_cell.length_c   1.000
_cell.angle_alpha   90.00
_cell.angle_beta   90.00
_cell.angle_gamma   90.00
#
_symmetry.space_group_name_H-M   'P 1'
#
loop_
_entity.id
_entity.type
_entity.pdbx_description
1 polymer ?
#
loop_
_entity_poly.entity_id
_entity_poly.type
_entity_poly.pdbx_seq_one_letter_code
_entity_poly.pdbx_strand_id
1 'polypeptide(L)'
;MKTLKVSLVVLVVLLSNLNILAQNKQDEILYAIELADEEYKDIIRYNMNFSESETVEFWSKMNDYLAERKEAFTEEVNFYVTDYSKMTDEEVKKLTKKMTHAEEKKKRIKDKHFSKIRKILPSKKFLRFVQIDYYLEAARNFNISSQMPLIKG
;
A
#
# COMPACT_ATOMS: atom_id res chain seq x y z
N MET A 1 -31.89 0.41 -18.10
CA MET A 1 -30.93 1.15 -18.95
C MET A 1 -30.31 2.27 -18.11
N LYS A 2 -28.97 2.36 -18.15
CA LYS A 2 -28.03 3.50 -17.91
C LYS A 2 -28.62 4.78 -17.28
N THR A 3 -27.96 5.44 -16.32
CA THR A 3 -26.60 6.00 -16.46
C THR A 3 -25.91 6.32 -15.12
N LEU A 4 -24.59 6.10 -15.09
CA LEU A 4 -23.60 6.73 -14.21
C LEU A 4 -23.86 8.22 -13.95
N LYS A 5 -23.68 8.65 -12.69
CA LYS A 5 -23.24 10.01 -12.38
C LYS A 5 -22.06 9.92 -11.41
N VAL A 6 -20.87 9.80 -11.97
CA VAL A 6 -19.63 10.22 -11.32
C VAL A 6 -19.80 11.72 -11.07
N SER A 7 -20.00 12.13 -9.82
CA SER A 7 -20.09 13.55 -9.47
C SER A 7 -18.68 14.11 -9.30
N LEU A 8 -18.38 15.04 -10.20
CA LEU A 8 -17.17 15.82 -10.49
C LEU A 8 -16.53 16.60 -9.32
N VAL A 9 -16.75 16.24 -8.05
CA VAL A 9 -16.36 17.07 -6.88
C VAL A 9 -14.90 16.86 -6.46
N VAL A 10 -14.25 15.78 -6.91
CA VAL A 10 -12.87 15.43 -6.52
C VAL A 10 -11.79 16.32 -7.17
N LEU A 11 -12.15 17.24 -8.09
CA LEU A 11 -11.18 17.99 -8.90
C LEU A 11 -10.87 19.44 -8.44
N VAL A 12 -11.47 19.97 -7.36
CA VAL A 12 -11.44 21.43 -7.09
C VAL A 12 -10.73 21.87 -5.79
N VAL A 13 -10.25 20.99 -4.91
CA VAL A 13 -9.61 21.43 -3.63
C VAL A 13 -8.10 21.72 -3.77
N LEU A 14 -7.65 22.08 -4.97
CA LEU A 14 -6.34 22.70 -5.16
C LEU A 14 -6.49 24.22 -5.06
N LEU A 15 -5.64 24.83 -4.22
CA LEU A 15 -5.25 26.26 -4.14
C LEU A 15 -5.76 27.04 -2.91
N SER A 16 -5.09 26.89 -1.76
CA SER A 16 -4.43 28.00 -1.03
C SER A 16 -3.89 27.56 0.35
N ASN A 17 -2.72 28.11 0.71
CA ASN A 17 -2.02 28.09 2.02
C ASN A 17 -0.80 27.15 2.14
N LEU A 18 0.37 27.75 1.99
CA LEU A 18 1.68 27.15 1.68
C LEU A 18 2.40 26.41 2.83
N ASN A 19 1.76 26.07 3.94
CA ASN A 19 2.36 25.19 4.97
C ASN A 19 1.39 24.17 5.59
N ILE A 20 0.13 24.15 5.14
CA ILE A 20 -0.92 23.22 5.61
C ILE A 20 -1.10 22.02 4.63
N LEU A 21 -0.47 22.09 3.45
CA LEU A 21 -0.67 21.13 2.35
C LEU A 21 0.02 19.77 2.54
N ALA A 22 1.20 19.73 3.19
CA ALA A 22 1.95 18.47 3.32
C ALA A 22 1.28 17.50 4.30
N GLN A 23 0.77 18.01 5.42
CA GLN A 23 0.05 17.22 6.42
C GLN A 23 -1.28 16.71 5.84
N ASN A 24 -2.05 17.58 5.17
CA ASN A 24 -3.29 17.17 4.50
C ASN A 24 -3.04 16.10 3.41
N LYS A 25 -1.98 16.25 2.61
CA LYS A 25 -1.63 15.26 1.58
C LYS A 25 -1.20 13.92 2.19
N GLN A 26 -0.49 13.93 3.31
CA GLN A 26 -0.14 12.71 4.05
C GLN A 26 -1.40 12.01 4.59
N ASP A 27 -2.34 12.75 5.18
CA ASP A 27 -3.59 12.21 5.70
C ASP A 27 -4.48 11.63 4.57
N GLU A 28 -4.55 12.28 3.41
CA GLU A 28 -5.24 11.78 2.23
C GLU A 28 -4.65 10.45 1.72
N ILE A 29 -3.32 10.35 1.65
CA ILE A 29 -2.62 9.11 1.24
C ILE A 29 -2.89 7.99 2.25
N LEU A 30 -2.85 8.29 3.55
CA LEU A 30 -3.12 7.30 4.60
C LEU A 30 -4.56 6.80 4.55
N TYR A 31 -5.53 7.69 4.30
CA TYR A 31 -6.93 7.31 4.11
C TYR A 31 -7.12 6.42 2.87
N ALA A 32 -6.47 6.74 1.75
CA ALA A 32 -6.51 5.90 0.55
C ALA A 32 -5.91 4.50 0.77
N ILE A 33 -4.82 4.41 1.56
CA ILE A 33 -4.22 3.12 1.94
C ILE A 33 -5.21 2.27 2.76
N GLU A 34 -5.95 2.89 3.68
CA GLU A 34 -6.95 2.21 4.51
C GLU A 34 -8.09 1.62 3.66
N LEU A 35 -8.64 2.40 2.73
CA LEU A 35 -9.65 1.91 1.78
C LEU A 35 -9.11 0.76 0.92
N ALA A 36 -7.88 0.89 0.41
CA ALA A 36 -7.24 -0.15 -0.39
C ALA A 36 -6.97 -1.45 0.41
N ASP A 37 -6.75 -1.35 1.72
CA ASP A 37 -6.60 -2.51 2.60
C ASP A 37 -7.93 -3.22 2.84
N GLU A 38 -9.05 -2.50 2.99
CA GLU A 38 -10.37 -3.12 3.09
C GLU A 38 -10.76 -3.82 1.78
N GLU A 39 -10.57 -3.18 0.63
CA GLU A 39 -10.80 -3.82 -0.67
C GLU A 39 -9.92 -5.06 -0.87
N TYR A 40 -8.65 -5.00 -0.45
CA TYR A 40 -7.73 -6.13 -0.49
C TYR A 40 -8.27 -7.31 0.34
N LYS A 41 -8.77 -7.03 1.57
CA LYS A 41 -9.35 -8.07 2.43
C LYS A 41 -10.57 -8.71 1.75
N ASP A 42 -11.45 -7.90 1.20
CA ASP A 42 -12.66 -8.37 0.53
C ASP A 42 -12.35 -9.28 -0.66
N ILE A 43 -11.41 -8.88 -1.51
CA ILE A 43 -11.00 -9.71 -2.66
C ILE A 43 -10.48 -11.07 -2.19
N ILE A 44 -9.70 -11.12 -1.11
CA ILE A 44 -9.26 -12.40 -0.53
C ILE A 44 -10.44 -13.22 0.00
N ARG A 45 -11.36 -12.60 0.76
CA ARG A 45 -12.56 -13.28 1.30
C ARG A 45 -13.34 -13.98 0.19
N TYR A 46 -13.60 -13.27 -0.90
CA TYR A 46 -14.43 -13.78 -2.00
C TYR A 46 -13.75 -14.88 -2.83
N ASN A 47 -12.41 -14.92 -2.90
CA ASN A 47 -11.71 -15.79 -3.85
C ASN A 47 -11.06 -17.03 -3.22
N MET A 48 -10.90 -17.08 -1.90
CA MET A 48 -10.12 -18.12 -1.24
C MET A 48 -10.86 -19.41 -0.92
N ASN A 49 -12.19 -19.40 -0.85
CA ASN A 49 -13.02 -20.55 -0.47
C ASN A 49 -12.51 -21.26 0.79
N PHE A 50 -12.37 -20.49 1.88
CA PHE A 50 -11.93 -21.00 3.17
C PHE A 50 -13.04 -21.85 3.84
N SER A 51 -12.64 -22.84 4.64
CA SER A 51 -13.52 -23.37 5.70
C SER A 51 -13.64 -22.35 6.83
N GLU A 52 -14.58 -22.56 7.75
CA GLU A 52 -14.70 -21.71 8.96
C GLU A 52 -13.40 -21.71 9.78
N SER A 53 -12.79 -22.89 9.99
CA SER A 53 -11.53 -23.01 10.72
C SER A 53 -10.36 -22.29 10.03
N GLU A 54 -10.19 -22.48 8.72
CA GLU A 54 -9.16 -21.80 7.94
C GLU A 54 -9.36 -20.29 7.95
N THR A 55 -10.61 -19.82 7.90
CA THR A 55 -10.95 -18.38 7.93
C THR A 55 -10.42 -17.73 9.20
N VAL A 56 -10.69 -18.33 10.36
CA VAL A 56 -10.26 -17.78 11.66
C VAL A 56 -8.73 -17.74 11.76
N GLU A 57 -8.05 -18.83 11.43
CA GLU A 57 -6.59 -18.88 11.49
C GLU A 57 -5.93 -17.93 10.49
N PHE A 58 -6.46 -17.88 9.26
CA PHE A 58 -5.94 -17.02 8.20
C PHE A 58 -6.06 -15.54 8.59
N TRP A 59 -7.24 -15.08 9.00
CA TRP A 59 -7.44 -13.67 9.34
C TRP A 59 -6.63 -13.24 10.55
N SER A 60 -6.40 -14.12 11.52
CA SER A 60 -5.48 -13.84 12.63
C SER A 60 -4.07 -13.48 12.12
N LYS A 61 -3.50 -14.25 11.19
CA LYS A 61 -2.17 -13.97 10.63
C LYS A 61 -2.16 -12.84 9.62
N MET A 62 -3.23 -12.72 8.83
CA MET A 62 -3.37 -11.69 7.82
C MET A 62 -3.47 -10.30 8.45
N ASN A 63 -4.16 -10.16 9.59
CA ASN A 63 -4.26 -8.88 10.29
C ASN A 63 -2.90 -8.42 10.84
N ASP A 64 -2.08 -9.32 11.37
CA ASP A 64 -0.70 -9.00 11.78
C ASP A 64 0.14 -8.48 10.60
N TYR A 65 -0.01 -9.10 9.42
CA TYR A 65 0.66 -8.65 8.20
C TYR A 65 0.20 -7.26 7.78
N LEU A 66 -1.11 -7.01 7.74
CA LEU A 66 -1.66 -5.71 7.34
C LEU A 66 -1.26 -4.59 8.31
N ALA A 67 -1.18 -4.87 9.61
CA ALA A 67 -0.71 -3.91 10.60
C ALA A 67 0.76 -3.51 10.34
N GLU A 68 1.67 -4.49 10.27
CA GLU A 68 3.11 -4.20 10.00
C GLU A 68 3.31 -3.56 8.62
N ARG A 69 2.50 -3.93 7.63
CA ARG A 69 2.52 -3.34 6.29
C ARG A 69 2.04 -1.88 6.30
N LYS A 70 0.98 -1.55 7.05
CA LYS A 70 0.50 -0.17 7.22
C LYS A 70 1.55 0.72 7.88
N GLU A 71 2.26 0.21 8.88
CA GLU A 71 3.40 0.93 9.50
C GLU A 71 4.51 1.20 8.48
N ALA A 72 4.89 0.19 7.70
CA ALA A 72 5.90 0.34 6.66
C ALA A 72 5.47 1.37 5.59
N PHE A 73 4.20 1.36 5.17
CA PHE A 73 3.70 2.36 4.22
C PHE A 73 3.67 3.77 4.82
N THR A 74 3.26 3.92 6.08
CA THR A 74 3.26 5.23 6.76
C THR A 74 4.63 5.89 6.73
N GLU A 75 5.70 5.11 6.89
CA GLU A 75 7.08 5.60 6.78
C GLU A 75 7.43 6.06 5.35
N GLU A 76 6.89 5.37 4.34
CA GLU A 76 7.09 5.68 2.92
C GLU A 76 6.26 6.86 2.42
N VAL A 77 5.19 7.26 3.13
CA VAL A 77 4.34 8.39 2.70
C VAL A 77 5.16 9.65 2.45
N ASN A 78 6.23 9.83 3.23
CA ASN A 78 7.18 10.93 3.09
C ASN A 78 7.79 11.03 1.68
N PHE A 79 7.99 9.92 0.98
CA PHE A 79 8.55 9.95 -0.38
C PHE A 79 7.59 10.64 -1.37
N TYR A 80 6.27 10.52 -1.19
CA TYR A 80 5.28 11.10 -2.09
C TYR A 80 4.99 12.59 -1.84
N VAL A 81 5.44 13.10 -0.69
CA VAL A 81 5.27 14.50 -0.28
C VAL A 81 6.60 15.26 -0.21
N THR A 82 7.73 14.59 -0.47
CA THR A 82 9.05 15.21 -0.53
C THR A 82 9.11 16.20 -1.70
N ASP A 83 9.71 17.38 -1.47
CA ASP A 83 10.04 18.33 -2.55
C ASP A 83 11.38 17.95 -3.17
N TYR A 84 11.33 17.44 -4.41
CA TYR A 84 12.51 17.02 -5.16
C TYR A 84 13.20 18.18 -5.91
N SER A 85 12.61 19.37 -5.93
CA SER A 85 13.04 20.47 -6.83
C SER A 85 14.37 21.12 -6.44
N LYS A 86 14.82 20.96 -5.19
CA LYS A 86 16.01 21.64 -4.64
C LYS A 86 16.93 20.70 -3.86
N MET A 87 16.92 19.41 -4.18
CA MET A 87 17.75 18.45 -3.48
C MET A 87 19.23 18.62 -3.81
N THR A 88 20.07 18.63 -2.78
CA THR A 88 21.52 18.51 -2.90
C THR A 88 21.94 17.07 -3.20
N ASP A 89 23.15 16.88 -3.75
CA ASP A 89 23.70 15.53 -4.01
C ASP A 89 23.68 14.62 -2.77
N GLU A 90 23.95 15.19 -1.60
CA GLU A 90 23.95 14.46 -0.33
C GLU A 90 22.53 14.04 0.08
N GLU A 91 21.54 14.90 -0.13
CA GLU A 91 20.13 14.58 0.10
C GLU A 91 19.63 13.51 -0.87
N VAL A 92 20.06 13.55 -2.14
CA VAL A 92 19.76 12.52 -3.14
C VAL A 92 20.29 11.17 -2.67
N LYS A 93 21.58 11.08 -2.30
CA LYS A 93 22.19 9.83 -1.78
C LYS A 93 21.43 9.29 -0.56
N LYS A 94 21.08 10.18 0.38
CA LYS A 94 20.34 9.81 1.59
C LYS A 94 18.94 9.30 1.26
N LEU A 95 18.22 9.97 0.35
CA LEU A 95 16.87 9.58 -0.03
C LEU A 95 16.86 8.25 -0.79
N THR A 96 17.77 8.04 -1.75
CA THR A 96 17.91 6.77 -2.46
C THR A 96 18.15 5.61 -1.48
N LYS A 97 19.05 5.79 -0.49
CA LYS A 97 19.27 4.77 0.54
C LYS A 97 18.02 4.47 1.37
N LYS A 98 17.24 5.51 1.74
CA LYS A 98 15.97 5.35 2.45
C LYS A 98 14.95 4.57 1.62
N MET A 99 14.82 4.87 0.33
CA MET A 99 13.89 4.18 -0.57
C MET A 99 14.27 2.69 -0.68
N THR A 100 15.55 2.36 -0.89
CA THR A 100 16.01 0.96 -0.91
C THR A 100 15.73 0.24 0.41
N HIS A 101 16.01 0.87 1.55
CA HIS A 101 15.71 0.27 2.86
C HIS A 101 14.22 -0.01 3.06
N ALA A 102 13.36 0.86 2.55
CA ALA A 102 11.91 0.72 2.66
C ALA A 102 11.42 -0.48 1.83
N GLU A 103 11.90 -0.65 0.60
CA GLU A 103 11.63 -1.84 -0.22
C GLU A 103 12.06 -3.14 0.46
N GLU A 104 13.28 -3.17 1.01
CA GLU A 104 13.76 -4.34 1.75
C GLU A 104 12.92 -4.63 3.00
N LYS A 105 12.49 -3.59 3.73
CA LYS A 105 11.63 -3.74 4.90
C LYS A 105 10.28 -4.36 4.52
N LYS A 106 9.63 -3.86 3.46
CA LYS A 106 8.38 -4.43 2.94
C LYS A 106 8.56 -5.89 2.55
N LYS A 107 9.66 -6.23 1.84
CA LYS A 107 9.97 -7.62 1.48
C LYS A 107 10.14 -8.51 2.71
N ARG A 108 10.89 -8.07 3.72
CA ARG A 108 11.09 -8.84 4.97
C ARG A 108 9.77 -9.08 5.72
N ILE A 109 8.91 -8.07 5.81
CA ILE A 109 7.59 -8.18 6.43
C ILE A 109 6.75 -9.22 5.68
N LYS A 110 6.69 -9.11 4.34
CA LYS A 110 5.96 -10.06 3.50
C LYS A 110 6.45 -11.50 3.68
N ASP A 111 7.76 -11.73 3.56
CA ASP A 111 8.36 -13.06 3.68
C ASP A 111 8.08 -13.68 5.06
N LYS A 112 8.23 -12.89 6.13
CA LYS A 112 7.94 -13.29 7.52
C LYS A 112 6.51 -13.78 7.68
N HIS A 113 5.52 -13.00 7.21
CA HIS A 113 4.11 -13.36 7.40
C HIS A 113 3.64 -14.43 6.44
N PHE A 114 4.13 -14.45 5.19
CA PHE A 114 3.79 -15.48 4.22
C PHE A 114 4.29 -16.86 4.68
N SER A 115 5.46 -16.92 5.33
CA SER A 115 5.95 -18.14 5.98
C SER A 115 5.00 -18.65 7.08
N LYS A 116 4.37 -17.75 7.85
CA LYS A 116 3.37 -18.13 8.86
C LYS A 116 2.07 -18.61 8.22
N ILE A 117 1.55 -17.88 7.22
CA ILE A 117 0.32 -18.22 6.50
C ILE A 117 0.46 -19.56 5.76
N ARG A 118 1.63 -19.85 5.18
CA ARG A 118 1.90 -21.12 4.51
C ARG A 118 1.72 -22.34 5.41
N LYS A 119 1.94 -22.20 6.71
CA LYS A 119 1.84 -23.31 7.68
C LYS A 119 0.40 -23.69 8.02
N ILE A 120 -0.55 -22.77 7.80
CA ILE A 120 -1.97 -22.95 8.19
C ILE A 120 -2.89 -23.25 7.00
N LEU A 121 -2.38 -23.12 5.76
CA LEU A 121 -3.18 -23.37 4.56
C LEU A 121 -2.68 -24.59 3.76
N PRO A 122 -3.60 -25.35 3.13
CA PRO A 122 -3.22 -26.31 2.09
C PRO A 122 -2.43 -25.63 0.97
N SER A 123 -1.43 -26.33 0.41
CA SER A 123 -0.48 -25.75 -0.56
C SER A 123 -1.15 -25.05 -1.76
N LYS A 124 -2.24 -25.61 -2.30
CA LYS A 124 -2.99 -25.00 -3.42
C LYS A 124 -3.69 -23.69 -3.01
N LYS A 125 -4.26 -23.63 -1.81
CA LYS A 125 -4.88 -22.41 -1.29
C LYS A 125 -3.82 -21.36 -0.98
N PHE A 126 -2.69 -21.74 -0.39
CA PHE A 126 -1.57 -20.82 -0.19
C PHE A 126 -1.09 -20.21 -1.51
N LEU A 127 -0.89 -21.01 -2.56
CA LEU A 127 -0.51 -20.46 -3.87
C LEU A 127 -1.57 -19.51 -4.43
N ARG A 128 -2.86 -19.85 -4.30
CA ARG A 128 -3.94 -18.95 -4.71
C ARG A 128 -3.88 -17.61 -3.97
N PHE A 129 -3.68 -17.62 -2.66
CA PHE A 129 -3.48 -16.41 -1.87
C PHE A 129 -2.29 -15.58 -2.41
N VAL A 130 -1.14 -16.23 -2.66
CA VAL A 130 0.04 -15.56 -3.21
C VAL A 130 -0.24 -14.93 -4.58
N GLN A 131 -1.02 -15.60 -5.44
CA GLN A 131 -1.42 -15.05 -6.73
C GLN A 131 -2.32 -13.82 -6.58
N ILE A 132 -3.35 -13.90 -5.72
CA ILE A 132 -4.24 -12.77 -5.44
C ILE A 132 -3.44 -11.59 -4.90
N ASP A 133 -2.61 -11.82 -3.88
CA ASP A 133 -1.76 -10.78 -3.31
C ASP A 133 -0.83 -10.16 -4.35
N TYR A 134 -0.20 -10.96 -5.21
CA TYR A 134 0.68 -10.45 -6.27
C TYR A 134 -0.05 -9.47 -7.19
N TYR A 135 -1.26 -9.81 -7.64
CA TYR A 135 -2.04 -8.93 -8.51
C TYR A 135 -2.45 -7.63 -7.81
N LEU A 136 -2.87 -7.71 -6.55
CA LEU A 136 -3.29 -6.54 -5.78
C LEU A 136 -2.13 -5.61 -5.45
N GLU A 137 -0.98 -6.17 -5.08
CA GLU A 137 0.24 -5.40 -4.83
C GLU A 137 0.76 -4.73 -6.10
N ALA A 138 0.72 -5.41 -7.24
CA ALA A 138 1.13 -4.81 -8.52
C ALA A 138 0.26 -3.60 -8.87
N ALA A 139 -1.07 -3.74 -8.77
CA ALA A 139 -2.00 -2.64 -9.02
C ALA A 139 -1.81 -1.47 -8.05
N ARG A 140 -1.65 -1.76 -6.76
CA ARG A 140 -1.40 -0.74 -5.73
C ARG A 140 -0.10 0.01 -5.97
N ASN A 141 1.00 -0.72 -6.17
CA ASN A 141 2.32 -0.12 -6.39
C ASN A 141 2.31 0.78 -7.62
N PHE A 142 1.68 0.36 -8.72
CA PHE A 142 1.53 1.22 -9.89
C PHE A 142 0.78 2.52 -9.56
N ASN A 143 -0.38 2.41 -8.90
CA ASN A 143 -1.20 3.57 -8.56
C ASN A 143 -0.46 4.55 -7.64
N ILE A 144 0.19 4.06 -6.58
CA ILE A 144 0.88 4.92 -5.61
C ILE A 144 2.16 5.50 -6.23
N SER A 145 2.99 4.68 -6.88
CA SER A 145 4.24 5.14 -7.49
C SER A 145 4.01 6.16 -8.62
N SER A 146 2.87 6.12 -9.30
CA SER A 146 2.50 7.14 -10.30
C SER A 146 2.38 8.56 -9.74
N GLN A 147 2.19 8.71 -8.42
CA GLN A 147 2.07 9.99 -7.74
C GLN A 147 3.43 10.57 -7.32
N MET A 148 4.51 9.80 -7.45
CA MET A 148 5.84 10.24 -7.05
C MET A 148 6.42 11.18 -8.12
N PRO A 149 6.78 12.43 -7.76
CA PRO A 149 7.38 13.35 -8.69
C PRO A 149 8.81 12.93 -9.04
N LEU A 150 9.17 13.10 -10.31
CA LEU A 150 10.55 12.88 -10.75
C LEU A 150 11.40 14.09 -10.38
N ILE A 151 12.63 13.84 -9.91
CA ILE A 151 13.65 14.87 -9.74
C ILE A 151 14.02 15.44 -11.12
N LYS A 152 14.27 16.76 -11.20
CA LYS A 152 14.78 17.39 -12.42
C LYS A 152 16.30 17.20 -12.48
N GLY A 153 16.80 16.77 -13.64
CA GLY A 153 18.23 16.73 -13.97
C GLY A 153 18.72 18.02 -14.58
#